data_AF-A0A1E7ER11-F1
#
_entry.id   AF-A0A1E7ER11-F1
#
_cell.length_a   1.000
_cell.length_b   1.000
_cell.length_c   1.000
_cell.angle_alpha   90.00
_cell.angle_beta   90.00
_cell.angle_gamma   90.00
#
_symmetry.space_group_name_H-M   'P 1'
#
loop_
_entity.id
_entity.type
_entity.pdbx_description
1 polymer ?
#
loop_
_entity_poly.entity_id
_entity_poly.type
_entity_poly.pdbx_seq_one_letter_code
_entity_poly.pdbx_strand_id
1 'polypeptide(L)'
;MNAVCSICNDGEVTPDNQILFCEACNVAVHQICYGVEKIPEDGATATTRPDLPPLPIVCELCPVKHGAFTRLDTPMSASDDSSVTKWVHMTCAKWQGLNMVNLPDASLLEDSNGRIFIQNNNRCGLCGMKSGFKVKCADGHCHAHGEKNKGYFFHVTCARQAG
;
A
#
# COMPACT_ATOMS: atom_id res chain seq x y z
N MET A 1 -9.31 -13.18 20.66
CA MET A 1 -8.63 -12.03 20.03
C MET A 1 -9.16 -11.94 18.62
N ASN A 2 -9.85 -10.85 18.28
CA ASN A 2 -10.35 -10.64 16.91
C ASN A 2 -9.18 -10.10 16.09
N ALA A 3 -8.73 -10.86 15.09
CA ALA A 3 -7.72 -10.36 14.16
C ALA A 3 -8.30 -9.20 13.36
N VAL A 4 -7.47 -8.21 13.04
CA VAL A 4 -7.87 -7.05 12.24
C VAL A 4 -7.12 -7.06 10.92
N CYS A 5 -7.81 -6.70 9.85
CA CYS A 5 -7.21 -6.61 8.53
C CYS A 5 -6.20 -5.46 8.48
N SER A 6 -4.96 -5.80 8.11
CA SER A 6 -3.84 -4.88 7.93
C SER A 6 -4.01 -3.93 6.73
N ILE A 7 -5.17 -3.87 6.08
CA ILE A 7 -5.46 -2.97 4.96
C ILE A 7 -6.59 -2.00 5.31
N CYS A 8 -7.75 -2.49 5.77
CA CYS A 8 -8.89 -1.64 6.15
C CYS A 8 -8.94 -1.28 7.65
N ASN A 9 -8.12 -1.94 8.49
CA ASN A 9 -8.11 -1.77 9.94
C ASN A 9 -9.39 -2.23 10.65
N ASP A 10 -10.09 -3.18 10.02
CA ASP A 10 -11.36 -3.71 10.51
C ASP A 10 -11.27 -5.23 10.70
N GLY A 11 -12.04 -5.76 11.65
CA GLY A 11 -12.11 -7.18 12.00
C GLY A 11 -13.41 -7.87 11.57
N GLU A 12 -14.33 -7.17 10.91
CA GLU A 12 -15.61 -7.74 10.45
C GLU A 12 -15.42 -8.76 9.33
N VAL A 13 -15.89 -9.98 9.56
CA VAL A 13 -15.84 -11.08 8.57
C VAL A 13 -17.23 -11.38 8.02
N THR A 14 -17.30 -11.67 6.72
CA THR A 14 -18.51 -12.20 6.06
C THR A 14 -18.18 -13.50 5.34
N PRO A 15 -19.16 -14.37 5.02
CA PRO A 15 -18.91 -15.63 4.30
C PRO A 15 -18.03 -15.46 3.07
N ASP A 16 -18.21 -14.37 2.33
CA ASP A 16 -17.47 -14.04 1.11
C ASP A 16 -16.26 -13.11 1.33
N ASN A 17 -15.98 -12.70 2.58
CA ASN A 17 -14.88 -11.80 2.93
C ASN A 17 -14.26 -12.13 4.30
N GLN A 18 -13.60 -13.29 4.37
CA GLN A 18 -12.88 -13.75 5.57
C GLN A 18 -11.52 -13.06 5.74
N ILE A 19 -10.95 -13.14 6.95
CA ILE A 19 -9.57 -12.77 7.22
C ILE A 19 -8.64 -13.95 6.91
N LEU A 20 -7.67 -13.70 6.04
CA LEU A 20 -6.58 -14.59 5.67
C LEU A 20 -5.31 -14.20 6.43
N PHE A 21 -4.51 -15.19 6.79
CA PHE A 21 -3.19 -14.99 7.38
C PHE A 21 -2.12 -15.49 6.41
N CYS A 22 -1.10 -14.66 6.15
CA CYS A 22 0.06 -15.12 5.41
C CYS A 22 0.89 -16.06 6.28
N GLU A 23 1.17 -17.28 5.83
CA GLU A 23 1.96 -18.24 6.61
C GLU A 23 3.43 -17.80 6.82
N ALA A 24 3.98 -17.02 5.88
CA ALA A 24 5.38 -16.60 5.94
C ALA A 24 5.63 -15.40 6.89
N CYS A 25 4.69 -14.46 6.96
CA CYS A 25 4.87 -13.20 7.72
C CYS A 25 3.76 -12.90 8.74
N ASN A 26 2.76 -13.79 8.86
CA ASN A 26 1.62 -13.70 9.77
C ASN A 26 0.78 -12.41 9.64
N VAL A 27 0.85 -11.75 8.49
CA VAL A 27 0.02 -10.57 8.21
C VAL A 27 -1.43 -11.02 7.97
N ALA A 28 -2.37 -10.40 8.69
CA ALA A 28 -3.80 -10.64 8.56
C ALA A 28 -4.44 -9.67 7.56
N VAL A 29 -5.20 -10.17 6.58
CA VAL A 29 -5.88 -9.36 5.55
C VAL A 29 -7.25 -9.93 5.18
N HIS A 30 -8.23 -9.10 4.88
CA HIS A 30 -9.47 -9.56 4.27
C HIS A 30 -9.24 -10.07 2.84
N GLN A 31 -9.97 -11.11 2.43
CA GLN A 31 -9.97 -11.65 1.06
C GLN A 31 -10.11 -10.53 0.01
N ILE A 32 -11.19 -9.76 0.07
CA ILE A 32 -11.49 -8.69 -0.90
C ILE A 32 -10.49 -7.54 -0.76
N CYS A 33 -10.04 -7.23 0.47
CA CYS A 33 -9.02 -6.19 0.66
C CYS A 33 -7.68 -6.56 0.02
N TYR A 34 -7.35 -7.85 -0.04
CA TYR A 34 -6.13 -8.35 -0.66
C TYR A 34 -6.32 -8.70 -2.15
N GLY A 35 -7.55 -8.68 -2.67
CA GLY A 35 -7.87 -9.04 -4.06
C GLY A 35 -7.99 -10.54 -4.31
N VAL A 36 -8.33 -11.33 -3.29
CA VAL A 36 -8.61 -12.77 -3.41
C VAL A 36 -10.10 -12.95 -3.72
N GLU A 37 -10.43 -13.46 -4.92
CA GLU A 37 -11.83 -13.67 -5.36
C GLU A 37 -12.48 -14.93 -4.78
N LYS A 38 -11.73 -16.03 -4.62
CA LYS A 38 -12.23 -17.27 -4.00
C LYS A 38 -11.11 -17.95 -3.23
N ILE A 39 -11.40 -18.39 -2.00
CA ILE A 39 -10.48 -19.27 -1.24
C ILE A 39 -10.56 -20.69 -1.85
N PRO A 40 -9.42 -21.34 -2.17
CA PRO A 40 -9.40 -22.74 -2.59
C PRO A 40 -10.06 -23.66 -1.54
N GLU A 41 -10.90 -24.61 -1.99
CA GLU A 41 -11.73 -25.48 -1.11
C GLU A 41 -10.89 -26.47 -0.28
N ASP A 42 -9.68 -26.74 -0.73
CA ASP A 42 -8.71 -27.68 -0.19
C ASP A 42 -7.86 -27.11 0.97
N GLY A 43 -8.17 -25.90 1.44
CA GLY A 43 -7.41 -25.27 2.53
C GLY A 43 -5.96 -24.97 2.16
N ALA A 44 -5.60 -25.15 0.88
CA ALA A 44 -4.43 -24.57 0.27
C ALA A 44 -4.60 -23.07 0.44
N THR A 45 -3.96 -22.56 1.49
CA THR A 45 -3.96 -21.16 1.85
C THR A 45 -3.71 -20.35 0.59
N ALA A 46 -4.30 -19.17 0.47
CA ALA A 46 -3.90 -18.18 -0.54
C ALA A 46 -2.43 -17.68 -0.35
N THR A 47 -1.59 -18.52 0.25
CA THR A 47 -0.14 -18.50 0.35
C THR A 47 0.28 -19.61 -0.60
N THR A 48 0.58 -19.34 -1.85
CA THR A 48 1.84 -18.75 -2.26
C THR A 48 1.67 -18.23 -3.68
N ARG A 49 1.94 -16.95 -3.95
CA ARG A 49 2.50 -16.66 -5.27
C ARG A 49 3.91 -17.27 -5.25
N PRO A 50 4.23 -18.25 -6.13
CA PRO A 50 5.51 -18.96 -6.09
C PRO A 50 6.75 -18.08 -6.35
N ASP A 51 6.54 -16.83 -6.77
CA ASP A 51 7.61 -15.83 -7.00
C ASP A 51 7.70 -14.79 -5.88
N LEU A 52 7.80 -15.22 -4.61
CA LEU A 52 8.20 -14.28 -3.56
C LEU A 52 9.71 -13.99 -3.73
N PRO A 53 10.11 -12.76 -4.07
CA PRO A 53 11.52 -12.42 -4.19
C PRO A 53 12.19 -12.53 -2.82
N PRO A 54 13.51 -12.77 -2.78
CA PRO A 54 14.25 -12.82 -1.54
C PRO A 54 14.08 -11.51 -0.76
N LEU A 55 13.83 -11.65 0.54
CA LEU A 55 13.70 -10.52 1.47
C LEU A 55 15.01 -9.69 1.50
N PRO A 56 14.92 -8.37 1.71
CA PRO A 56 13.71 -7.64 2.11
C PRO A 56 12.93 -7.02 0.94
N ILE A 57 11.61 -7.28 0.89
CA ILE A 57 10.67 -6.51 0.08
C ILE A 57 10.57 -5.11 0.69
N VAL A 58 10.70 -4.07 -0.14
CA VAL A 58 10.58 -2.67 0.28
C VAL A 58 9.42 -1.99 -0.47
N CYS A 59 8.67 -1.16 0.25
CA CYS A 59 7.63 -0.34 -0.36
C CYS A 59 8.25 0.92 -0.97
N GLU A 60 8.01 1.17 -2.25
CA GLU A 60 8.50 2.38 -2.94
C GLU A 60 7.76 3.67 -2.51
N LEU A 61 6.62 3.53 -1.81
CA LEU A 61 5.76 4.65 -1.42
C LEU A 61 5.93 5.08 0.03
N CYS A 62 6.59 4.29 0.87
CA CYS A 62 6.72 4.62 2.29
C CYS A 62 7.91 3.89 2.93
N PRO A 63 8.41 4.39 4.07
CA PRO A 63 9.58 3.81 4.74
C PRO A 63 9.30 2.52 5.56
N VAL A 64 8.03 2.12 5.68
CA VAL A 64 7.65 0.97 6.51
C VAL A 64 8.07 -0.33 5.83
N LYS A 65 8.59 -1.29 6.63
CA LYS A 65 9.16 -2.55 6.14
C LYS A 65 8.24 -3.77 6.25
N HIS A 66 7.13 -3.66 6.99
CA HIS A 66 6.22 -4.76 7.26
C HIS A 66 4.80 -4.40 6.82
N GLY A 67 4.05 -5.39 6.37
CA GLY A 67 2.65 -5.22 5.98
C GLY A 67 2.27 -6.10 4.80
N ALA A 68 1.10 -5.84 4.23
CA ALA A 68 0.61 -6.49 3.03
C ALA A 68 1.17 -5.78 1.79
N PHE A 69 1.92 -6.50 0.96
CA PHE A 69 2.55 -5.98 -0.25
C PHE A 69 1.83 -6.47 -1.51
N THR A 70 1.90 -5.67 -2.56
CA THR A 70 1.55 -6.08 -3.92
C THR A 70 2.71 -5.80 -4.86
N ARG A 71 2.83 -6.65 -5.87
CA ARG A 71 3.80 -6.49 -6.96
C ARG A 71 3.30 -5.44 -7.93
N LEU A 72 4.21 -4.64 -8.45
CA LEU A 72 3.96 -3.77 -9.58
C LEU A 72 4.42 -4.51 -10.84
N ASP A 73 3.45 -4.87 -11.68
CA ASP A 73 3.72 -5.55 -12.95
C ASP A 73 4.02 -4.53 -14.08
N THR A 74 3.92 -3.22 -13.81
CA THR A 74 4.18 -2.12 -14.75
C THR A 74 5.50 -1.39 -14.43
N PRO A 75 6.30 -1.02 -15.46
CA PRO A 75 7.54 -0.25 -15.26
C PRO A 75 7.23 1.15 -14.75
N MET A 76 7.94 1.65 -13.72
CA MET A 76 7.60 2.91 -13.06
C MET A 76 7.69 4.15 -13.96
N SER A 77 8.34 4.07 -15.12
CA SER A 77 8.28 5.06 -16.18
C SER A 77 8.24 4.38 -17.55
N ALA A 78 7.69 5.07 -18.55
CA ALA A 78 7.71 4.62 -19.95
C ALA A 78 9.14 4.39 -20.52
N SER A 79 10.17 4.80 -19.78
CA SER A 79 11.59 4.68 -20.11
C SER A 79 12.36 3.65 -19.27
N ASP A 80 11.69 2.93 -18.36
CA ASP A 80 12.36 1.98 -17.46
C ASP A 80 12.45 0.59 -18.12
N ASP A 81 13.62 0.30 -18.70
CA ASP A 81 14.02 -1.03 -19.25
C ASP A 81 14.24 -2.06 -18.13
N SER A 82 14.18 -1.64 -16.86
CA SER A 82 14.55 -2.47 -15.73
C SER A 82 13.56 -3.63 -15.54
N SER A 83 14.03 -4.85 -15.82
CA SER A 83 13.48 -6.15 -15.39
C SER A 83 13.34 -6.32 -13.86
N VAL A 84 13.48 -5.24 -13.08
CA VAL A 84 13.44 -5.24 -11.62
C VAL A 84 12.00 -5.10 -11.15
N THR A 85 11.45 -6.20 -10.64
CA THR A 85 10.16 -6.21 -9.97
C THR A 85 10.13 -5.23 -8.79
N LYS A 86 9.16 -4.32 -8.79
CA LYS A 86 8.93 -3.35 -7.71
C LYS A 86 7.73 -3.73 -6.85
N TRP A 87 7.72 -3.24 -5.61
CA TRP A 87 6.70 -3.58 -4.61
C TRP A 87 6.20 -2.36 -3.86
N VAL A 88 4.92 -2.37 -3.51
CA VAL A 88 4.30 -1.34 -2.69
C VAL A 88 3.36 -1.98 -1.68
N HIS A 89 3.14 -1.33 -0.54
CA HIS A 89 2.08 -1.76 0.36
C HIS A 89 0.72 -1.59 -0.31
N MET A 90 -0.18 -2.56 -0.12
CA MET A 90 -1.57 -2.46 -0.59
C MET A 90 -2.29 -1.24 -0.02
N THR A 91 -2.00 -0.89 1.24
CA THR A 91 -2.55 0.32 1.85
C THR A 91 -2.06 1.58 1.13
N CYS A 92 -0.77 1.65 0.77
CA CYS A 92 -0.24 2.79 0.02
C CYS A 92 -0.87 2.88 -1.37
N ALA A 93 -0.98 1.76 -2.08
CA ALA A 93 -1.59 1.69 -3.40
C ALA A 93 -3.06 2.18 -3.36
N LYS A 94 -3.87 1.66 -2.43
CA LYS A 94 -5.27 2.05 -2.25
C LYS A 94 -5.44 3.55 -2.03
N TRP A 95 -4.63 4.14 -1.15
CA TRP A 95 -4.70 5.57 -0.83
C TRP A 95 -4.16 6.48 -1.93
N GLN A 96 -3.39 5.93 -2.87
CA GLN A 96 -2.97 6.63 -4.07
C GLN A 96 -4.03 6.57 -5.18
N GLY A 97 -5.12 5.81 -4.98
CA GLY A 97 -6.18 5.63 -5.97
C GLY A 97 -5.97 4.44 -6.90
N LEU A 98 -4.98 3.58 -6.62
CA LEU A 98 -4.80 2.32 -7.35
C LEU A 98 -5.86 1.33 -6.86
N ASN A 99 -6.96 1.23 -7.59
CA ASN A 99 -8.07 0.34 -7.25
C ASN A 99 -7.82 -1.05 -7.85
N MET A 100 -7.36 -1.97 -7.02
CA MET A 100 -6.95 -3.32 -7.45
C MET A 100 -8.10 -4.31 -7.60
N VAL A 101 -9.35 -3.89 -7.39
CA VAL A 101 -10.54 -4.74 -7.63
C VAL A 101 -10.78 -4.96 -9.13
N ASN A 102 -10.18 -4.13 -9.99
CA ASN A 102 -10.11 -4.36 -11.43
C ASN A 102 -8.67 -4.16 -11.88
N LEU A 103 -7.92 -5.27 -11.90
CA LEU A 103 -6.53 -5.36 -12.36
C LEU A 103 -6.22 -4.91 -13.81
N PRO A 104 -7.15 -4.59 -14.74
CA PRO A 104 -6.73 -4.15 -16.07
C PRO A 104 -6.12 -2.74 -16.16
N ASP A 105 -6.45 -1.80 -15.26
CA ASP A 105 -6.11 -0.37 -15.46
C ASP A 105 -5.25 0.24 -14.33
N ALA A 106 -4.38 -0.56 -13.72
CA ALA A 106 -3.30 -0.04 -12.85
C ALA A 106 -2.17 0.65 -13.66
N SER A 107 -2.30 0.69 -14.99
CA SER A 107 -1.30 1.14 -15.96
C SER A 107 -1.22 2.66 -16.17
N LEU A 108 -2.10 3.48 -15.59
CA LEU A 108 -2.28 4.88 -16.05
C LEU A 108 -2.44 5.95 -14.96
N LEU A 109 -1.68 5.90 -13.87
CA LEU A 109 -1.55 7.08 -12.98
C LEU A 109 -0.16 7.70 -13.07
N GLU A 110 0.20 8.19 -14.25
CA GLU A 110 1.44 8.93 -14.42
C GLU A 110 1.40 10.28 -13.69
N ASP A 111 2.43 10.58 -12.90
CA ASP A 111 2.69 11.88 -12.32
C ASP A 111 3.27 12.82 -13.38
N SER A 112 3.39 14.11 -13.04
CA SER A 112 3.92 15.14 -13.95
C SER A 112 5.34 14.86 -14.46
N ASN A 113 6.04 13.89 -13.87
CA ASN A 113 7.41 13.52 -14.20
C ASN A 113 7.46 12.17 -14.94
N GLY A 114 6.32 11.65 -15.41
CA GLY A 114 6.22 10.39 -16.14
C GLY A 114 6.39 9.15 -15.26
N ARG A 115 6.18 9.27 -13.93
CA ARG A 115 6.20 8.12 -13.02
C ARG A 115 4.81 7.60 -12.80
N ILE A 116 4.59 6.28 -12.77
CA ILE A 116 3.28 5.65 -12.47
C ILE A 116 2.71 6.01 -11.06
N PHE A 117 3.45 6.75 -10.25
CA PHE A 117 3.07 7.14 -8.91
C PHE A 117 3.21 8.64 -8.71
N ILE A 118 2.10 9.31 -8.35
CA ILE A 118 2.12 10.68 -7.81
C ILE A 118 3.06 10.74 -6.60
N GLN A 119 4.25 11.29 -6.77
CA GLN A 119 5.17 11.61 -5.68
C GLN A 119 5.10 13.10 -5.40
N ASN A 120 4.87 13.50 -4.14
CA ASN A 120 4.98 14.90 -3.76
C ASN A 120 6.28 15.15 -2.99
N ASN A 121 6.91 16.30 -3.20
CA ASN A 121 8.15 16.69 -2.51
C ASN A 121 7.89 17.18 -1.05
N ASN A 122 6.68 16.95 -0.54
CA ASN A 122 6.31 17.31 0.81
C ASN A 122 7.07 16.45 1.82
N ARG A 123 7.37 17.03 2.99
CA ARG A 123 7.95 16.30 4.11
C ARG A 123 6.83 15.60 4.88
N CYS A 124 6.99 14.32 5.18
CA CYS A 124 6.11 13.63 6.12
C CYS A 124 6.30 14.24 7.52
N GLY A 125 5.22 14.75 8.13
CA GLY A 125 5.25 15.36 9.46
C GLY A 125 5.57 14.37 10.59
N LEU A 126 5.38 13.07 10.36
CA LEU A 126 5.59 12.03 11.36
C LEU A 126 7.03 11.46 11.33
N CYS A 127 7.54 11.10 10.15
CA CYS A 127 8.87 10.50 10.02
C CYS A 127 9.94 11.47 9.48
N GLY A 128 9.54 12.65 8.99
CA GLY A 128 10.45 13.67 8.48
C GLY A 128 11.02 13.43 7.09
N MET A 129 10.70 12.32 6.40
CA MET A 129 11.23 11.99 5.07
C MET A 129 10.48 12.69 3.94
N LYS A 130 11.20 12.99 2.85
CA LYS A 130 10.66 13.57 1.61
C LYS A 130 10.46 12.56 0.47
N SER A 131 10.89 11.30 0.64
CA SER A 131 10.65 10.23 -0.33
C SER A 131 9.25 9.63 -0.18
N GLY A 132 8.76 8.95 -1.21
CA GLY A 132 7.50 8.23 -1.20
C GLY A 132 6.25 9.11 -1.34
N PHE A 133 5.08 8.48 -1.28
CA PHE A 133 3.78 9.13 -1.41
C PHE A 133 3.25 9.61 -0.06
N LYS A 134 2.78 10.86 -0.01
CA LYS A 134 2.20 11.46 1.20
C LYS A 134 0.81 11.98 0.87
N VAL A 135 -0.10 11.79 1.81
CA VAL A 135 -1.45 12.36 1.76
C VAL A 135 -1.47 13.65 2.55
N LYS A 136 -2.31 14.60 2.13
CA LYS A 136 -2.58 15.83 2.87
C LYS A 136 -3.58 15.50 3.98
N CYS A 137 -3.42 16.10 5.16
CA CYS A 137 -4.44 16.06 6.21
C CYS A 137 -5.78 16.57 5.65
N ALA A 138 -6.86 15.88 6.00
CA ALA A 138 -8.22 16.22 5.56
C ALA A 138 -8.75 17.50 6.22
N ASP A 139 -8.25 17.85 7.41
CA ASP A 139 -8.60 19.11 8.06
C ASP A 139 -7.87 20.27 7.37
N GLY A 140 -8.65 21.22 6.84
CA GLY A 140 -8.17 22.41 6.13
C GLY A 140 -7.32 23.35 7.01
N HIS A 141 -7.45 23.25 8.34
CA HIS A 141 -6.67 24.04 9.31
C HIS A 141 -5.45 23.29 9.85
N CYS A 142 -5.19 22.08 9.36
CA CYS A 142 -4.04 21.29 9.78
C CYS A 142 -2.79 21.73 9.01
N HIS A 143 -1.89 22.40 9.72
CA HIS A 143 -0.69 23.01 9.15
C HIS A 143 0.59 22.29 9.56
N ALA A 144 1.59 22.30 8.67
CA ALA A 144 2.94 21.87 8.99
C ALA A 144 3.49 22.65 10.19
N HIS A 145 4.22 21.97 11.09
CA HIS A 145 4.83 22.60 12.25
C HIS A 145 5.65 23.82 11.85
N GLY A 146 5.26 25.00 12.34
CA GLY A 146 5.94 26.27 12.07
C GLY A 146 5.51 27.01 10.79
N GLU A 147 4.58 26.48 9.98
CA GLU A 147 4.17 27.09 8.71
C GLU A 147 2.63 27.16 8.57
N LYS A 148 2.01 28.29 8.93
CA LYS A 148 0.54 28.50 8.90
C LYS A 148 -0.14 28.42 7.52
N ASN A 149 0.63 28.44 6.43
CA ASN A 149 0.10 28.39 5.06
C ASN A 149 0.42 27.08 4.33
N LYS A 150 1.03 26.10 5.02
CA LYS A 150 1.43 24.84 4.41
C LYS A 150 0.64 23.71 5.03
N GLY A 151 -0.01 22.91 4.18
CA GLY A 151 -0.76 21.74 4.63
C GLY A 151 0.14 20.75 5.34
N TYR A 152 -0.42 20.04 6.32
CA TYR A 152 0.26 18.91 6.96
C TYR A 152 0.18 17.68 6.04
N PHE A 153 1.32 17.06 5.75
CA PHE A 153 1.42 15.86 4.90
C PHE A 153 2.08 14.71 5.65
N PHE A 154 1.68 13.48 5.37
CA PHE A 154 2.27 12.29 5.98
C PHE A 154 2.14 11.06 5.08
N HIS A 155 3.02 10.08 5.25
CA HIS A 155 2.81 8.75 4.68
C HIS A 155 1.60 8.12 5.36
N VAL A 156 0.76 7.45 4.57
CA VAL A 156 -0.42 6.74 5.08
C VAL A 156 -0.04 5.72 6.15
N THR A 157 1.05 4.98 5.93
CA THR A 157 1.55 3.99 6.87
C THR A 157 2.15 4.62 8.14
N CYS A 158 2.73 5.82 8.05
CA CYS A 158 3.17 6.54 9.24
C CYS A 158 1.98 7.00 10.10
N ALA A 159 0.94 7.55 9.48
CA ALA A 159 -0.28 7.92 10.21
C ALA A 159 -0.90 6.69 10.87
N ARG A 160 -0.97 5.57 10.14
CA ARG A 160 -1.51 4.33 10.70
C ARG A 160 -0.75 3.80 11.92
N GLN A 161 0.56 3.99 11.97
CA GLN A 161 1.38 3.60 13.13
C GLN A 161 1.24 4.57 14.31
N ALA A 162 0.86 5.81 14.04
CA ALA A 162 0.67 6.84 15.07
C ALA A 162 -0.69 6.72 15.80
N GLY A 163 -1.65 5.97 15.24
CA GLY A 163 -3.02 5.86 15.74
C GLY A 163 -3.94 6.96 15.22
#